data_AF-A0AAD2DKI8-F1
#
_entry.id   AF-A0AAD2DKI8-F1
#
_cell.length_a   1.000
_cell.length_b   1.000
_cell.length_c   1.000
_cell.angle_alpha   90.00
_cell.angle_beta   90.00
_cell.angle_gamma   90.00
#
_symmetry.space_group_name_H-M   'P 1'
#
loop_
_entity.id
_entity.type
_entity.pdbx_description
1 polymer ?
#
loop_
_entity_poly.entity_id
_entity_poly.type
_entity_poly.pdbx_seq_one_letter_code
_entity_poly.pdbx_strand_id
1 'polypeptide(L)'
;MEIDLSQTKVTVSPKEKDLNDWLPVTSSRNGKWWYSAFHNVTAMVGAGVLGLPYAMSELGWGAGAAIMILSWVITLYTLWQMIEMHEMVPSKGISLAAAIMSFSYSTIAWVASARRGFQPEVSYAPSASTSTGRVFQFFSALGDVAFAFAGHNVVLEIQATIPSTPEKPSKKPMWKGVLIAYIVVAMCYIPVAFVGYATFGRNVEDNILISLEKPAWLIAAANLFVVIHVIGSYQVFAMPVFDMVESCLVRKMNFKPTRRLSLTMFLGMTLPFFGGLLGFLGGFAFAPTTYYICIILGFLLMILAPIGALRQLVLDALDFDFYS
;
A
#
# COMPACT_ATOMS: atom_id res chain seq x y z
N MET A 1 -9.84 -46.12 36.15
CA MET A 1 -10.29 -44.73 36.31
C MET A 1 -10.02 -44.04 34.99
N GLU A 2 -10.98 -44.05 34.07
CA GLU A 2 -10.85 -43.32 32.82
C GLU A 2 -10.98 -41.82 33.09
N ILE A 3 -10.10 -41.03 32.48
CA ILE A 3 -10.18 -39.57 32.52
C ILE A 3 -10.97 -39.15 31.28
N ASP A 4 -12.24 -38.80 31.50
CA ASP A 4 -13.08 -38.22 30.46
C ASP A 4 -12.58 -36.80 30.13
N LEU A 5 -11.91 -36.67 28.98
CA LEU A 5 -11.37 -35.41 28.48
C LEU A 5 -12.43 -34.47 27.87
N SER A 6 -13.72 -34.84 27.87
CA SER A 6 -14.77 -34.08 27.18
C SER A 6 -15.30 -32.84 27.93
N GLN A 7 -14.91 -32.60 29.19
CA GLN A 7 -15.55 -31.57 30.03
C GLN A 7 -14.65 -30.47 30.61
N THR A 8 -13.39 -30.32 30.19
CA THR A 8 -12.53 -29.20 30.64
C THR A 8 -12.88 -27.87 29.96
N LYS A 9 -14.12 -27.36 30.17
CA LYS A 9 -14.47 -25.97 29.86
C LYS A 9 -13.75 -25.04 30.84
N VAL A 10 -12.56 -24.60 30.46
CA VAL A 10 -11.82 -23.55 31.17
C VAL A 10 -12.67 -22.26 31.16
N THR A 11 -13.31 -21.97 32.29
CA THR A 11 -14.06 -20.72 32.50
C THR A 11 -13.07 -19.59 32.75
N VAL A 12 -12.58 -18.98 31.67
CA VAL A 12 -11.71 -17.79 31.69
C VAL A 12 -12.37 -16.69 32.53
N SER A 13 -11.63 -16.08 33.46
CA SER A 13 -12.20 -15.05 34.33
C SER A 13 -12.64 -13.83 33.52
N PRO A 14 -13.63 -13.04 33.98
CA PRO A 14 -14.07 -11.84 33.26
C PRO A 14 -12.92 -10.87 32.97
N LYS A 15 -11.96 -10.78 33.90
CA LYS A 15 -10.81 -9.87 33.81
C LYS A 15 -9.73 -10.36 32.83
N GLU A 16 -9.48 -11.66 32.75
CA GLU A 16 -8.63 -12.24 31.69
C GLU A 16 -9.31 -12.19 30.33
N LYS A 17 -10.64 -12.33 30.28
CA LYS A 17 -11.40 -12.20 29.03
C LYS A 17 -11.29 -10.78 28.48
N ASP A 18 -11.48 -9.77 29.34
CA ASP A 18 -11.28 -8.35 29.00
C ASP A 18 -9.84 -8.07 28.55
N LEU A 19 -8.84 -8.65 29.23
CA LEU A 19 -7.42 -8.54 28.86
C LEU A 19 -7.11 -9.22 27.51
N ASN A 20 -7.74 -10.36 27.21
CA ASN A 20 -7.57 -11.09 25.95
C ASN A 20 -8.33 -10.44 24.78
N ASP A 21 -9.50 -9.85 25.04
CA ASP A 21 -10.21 -9.06 24.03
C ASP A 21 -9.48 -7.72 23.74
N TRP A 22 -8.72 -7.20 24.71
CA TRP A 22 -7.89 -5.99 24.59
C TRP A 22 -6.53 -6.25 23.91
N LEU A 23 -5.87 -7.38 24.19
CA LEU A 23 -4.59 -7.74 23.59
C LEU A 23 -4.77 -8.08 22.10
N PRO A 24 -4.09 -7.38 21.17
CA PRO A 24 -4.33 -7.56 19.73
C PRO A 24 -4.05 -8.97 19.19
N VAL A 25 -3.16 -9.71 19.86
CA VAL A 25 -2.83 -11.10 19.54
C VAL A 25 -4.01 -12.04 19.78
N THR A 26 -4.79 -11.81 20.85
CA THR A 26 -5.92 -12.65 21.32
C THR A 26 -7.30 -12.07 21.00
N SER A 27 -7.39 -10.78 20.61
CA SER A 27 -8.63 -10.13 20.20
C SER A 27 -9.33 -10.85 19.03
N SER A 28 -10.67 -10.85 19.00
CA SER A 28 -11.45 -11.64 18.04
C SER A 28 -11.27 -11.20 16.57
N ARG A 29 -10.48 -11.97 15.82
CA ARG A 29 -10.18 -11.76 14.39
C ARG A 29 -11.29 -12.30 13.49
N ASN A 30 -12.13 -11.40 12.98
CA ASN A 30 -13.27 -11.74 12.13
C ASN A 30 -13.04 -11.43 10.62
N GLY A 31 -11.84 -10.97 10.24
CA GLY A 31 -11.50 -10.60 8.87
C GLY A 31 -11.57 -11.77 7.89
N LYS A 32 -12.24 -11.57 6.75
CA LYS A 32 -12.31 -12.52 5.63
C LYS A 32 -11.50 -12.01 4.44
N TRP A 33 -11.19 -12.89 3.48
CA TRP A 33 -10.41 -12.55 2.27
C TRP A 33 -10.92 -11.32 1.51
N TRP A 34 -12.24 -11.06 1.53
CA TRP A 34 -12.83 -9.90 0.85
C TRP A 34 -12.63 -8.58 1.59
N TYR A 35 -12.53 -8.59 2.92
CA TYR A 35 -12.07 -7.40 3.67
C TYR A 35 -10.64 -7.07 3.28
N SER A 36 -9.76 -8.08 3.23
CA SER A 36 -8.39 -7.90 2.73
C SER A 36 -8.37 -7.31 1.31
N ALA A 37 -9.22 -7.80 0.40
CA ALA A 37 -9.32 -7.21 -0.94
C ALA A 37 -9.68 -5.72 -0.90
N PHE A 38 -10.75 -5.31 -0.21
CA PHE A 38 -11.13 -3.89 -0.14
C PHE A 38 -10.08 -3.01 0.55
N HIS A 39 -9.48 -3.48 1.66
CA HIS A 39 -8.45 -2.73 2.37
C HIS A 39 -7.17 -2.56 1.52
N ASN A 40 -6.74 -3.58 0.79
CA ASN A 40 -5.62 -3.45 -0.15
C ASN A 40 -5.98 -2.53 -1.33
N VAL A 41 -7.19 -2.62 -1.92
CA VAL A 41 -7.63 -1.67 -2.96
C VAL A 41 -7.61 -0.23 -2.45
N THR A 42 -8.10 0.02 -1.23
CA THR A 42 -8.09 1.35 -0.61
C THR A 42 -6.67 1.89 -0.44
N ALA A 43 -5.77 1.07 0.10
CA ALA A 43 -4.41 1.50 0.40
C ALA A 43 -3.53 1.66 -0.83
N MET A 44 -3.80 0.88 -1.88
CA MET A 44 -3.10 0.97 -3.15
C MET A 44 -3.66 2.08 -4.04
N VAL A 45 -4.96 2.03 -4.37
CA VAL A 45 -5.61 3.00 -5.28
C VAL A 45 -5.86 4.31 -4.56
N GLY A 46 -4.79 5.08 -4.39
CA GLY A 46 -4.78 6.43 -3.81
C GLY A 46 -4.68 7.54 -4.85
N ALA A 47 -4.48 8.77 -4.38
CA ALA A 47 -4.36 9.96 -5.23
C ALA A 47 -3.23 9.86 -6.27
N GLY A 48 -2.19 9.04 -6.03
CA GLY A 48 -1.06 8.83 -6.95
C GLY A 48 -1.47 8.31 -8.34
N VAL A 49 -2.61 7.63 -8.48
CA VAL A 49 -3.12 7.20 -9.80
C VAL A 49 -3.36 8.38 -10.75
N LEU A 50 -3.67 9.56 -10.22
CA LEU A 50 -3.97 10.76 -11.02
C LEU A 50 -2.72 11.41 -11.62
N GLY A 51 -1.53 11.09 -11.09
CA GLY A 51 -0.22 11.53 -11.60
C GLY A 51 0.46 10.50 -12.51
N LEU A 52 -0.05 9.27 -12.63
CA LEU A 52 0.50 8.28 -13.58
C LEU A 52 0.53 8.74 -15.05
N PRO A 53 -0.46 9.50 -15.57
CA PRO A 53 -0.39 10.06 -16.92
C PRO A 53 0.79 11.02 -17.11
N TYR A 54 1.12 11.78 -16.07
CA TYR A 54 2.29 12.67 -16.03
C TYR A 54 3.60 11.87 -15.95
N ALA A 55 3.68 10.86 -15.09
CA ALA A 55 4.82 9.95 -15.11
C ALA A 55 5.04 9.30 -16.51
N MET A 56 3.97 9.03 -17.25
CA MET A 56 4.03 8.57 -18.65
C MET A 56 4.50 9.64 -19.64
N SER A 57 4.24 10.94 -19.43
CA SER A 57 4.80 12.01 -20.29
C SER A 57 6.31 12.18 -20.13
N GLU A 58 6.80 11.98 -18.91
CA GLU A 58 8.22 12.10 -18.59
C GLU A 58 9.04 10.90 -19.08
N LEU A 59 8.46 9.70 -19.03
CA LEU A 59 9.11 8.46 -19.46
C LEU A 59 8.88 8.12 -20.95
N GLY A 60 7.79 8.60 -21.53
CA GLY A 60 7.33 8.21 -22.86
C GLY A 60 6.78 6.78 -22.92
N TRP A 61 6.16 6.43 -24.05
CA TRP A 61 5.42 5.16 -24.23
C TRP A 61 6.21 3.90 -23.85
N GLY A 62 7.41 3.72 -24.40
CA GLY A 62 8.18 2.48 -24.23
C GLY A 62 8.68 2.27 -22.81
N ALA A 63 9.42 3.25 -22.27
CA ALA A 63 9.95 3.15 -20.91
C ALA A 63 8.83 3.24 -19.86
N GLY A 64 7.83 4.09 -20.06
CA GLY A 64 6.67 4.22 -19.18
C GLY A 64 5.88 2.91 -19.06
N ALA A 65 5.54 2.26 -20.18
CA ALA A 65 4.86 0.97 -20.16
C ALA A 65 5.71 -0.13 -19.47
N ALA A 66 7.01 -0.18 -19.76
CA ALA A 66 7.93 -1.13 -19.13
C ALA A 66 8.03 -0.90 -17.60
N ILE A 67 8.17 0.34 -17.16
CA ILE A 67 8.23 0.72 -15.74
C ILE A 67 6.90 0.43 -15.03
N MET A 68 5.75 0.71 -15.66
CA MET A 68 4.44 0.37 -15.11
C MET A 68 4.26 -1.13 -14.88
N ILE A 69 4.67 -1.97 -15.84
CA ILE A 69 4.61 -3.44 -15.71
C ILE A 69 5.63 -3.92 -14.67
N LEU A 70 6.86 -3.38 -14.67
CA LEU A 70 7.90 -3.76 -13.73
C LEU A 70 7.52 -3.42 -12.29
N SER A 71 7.03 -2.20 -12.04
CA SER A 71 6.53 -1.79 -10.73
C SER A 71 5.33 -2.61 -10.27
N TRP A 72 4.44 -3.02 -11.19
CA TRP A 72 3.35 -3.96 -10.89
C TRP A 72 3.88 -5.35 -10.48
N VAL A 73 4.86 -5.91 -11.19
CA VAL A 73 5.47 -7.20 -10.82
C VAL A 73 6.25 -7.13 -9.49
N ILE A 74 7.09 -6.11 -9.31
CA ILE A 74 7.90 -5.93 -8.09
C ILE A 74 7.00 -5.75 -6.87
N THR A 75 5.97 -4.90 -7.00
CA THR A 75 5.01 -4.64 -5.93
C THR A 75 4.26 -5.92 -5.55
N LEU A 76 3.77 -6.72 -6.51
CA LEU A 76 3.15 -8.02 -6.22
C LEU A 76 4.10 -9.00 -5.50
N TYR A 77 5.37 -9.01 -5.90
CA TYR A 77 6.40 -9.85 -5.29
C TYR A 77 6.71 -9.43 -3.84
N THR A 78 6.88 -8.13 -3.55
CA THR A 78 7.14 -7.69 -2.18
C THR A 78 5.90 -7.80 -1.29
N LEU A 79 4.68 -7.69 -1.84
CA LEU A 79 3.44 -8.06 -1.14
C LEU A 79 3.45 -9.54 -0.70
N TRP A 80 3.82 -10.46 -1.60
CA TRP A 80 3.97 -11.89 -1.28
C TRP A 80 4.98 -12.11 -0.15
N GLN A 81 6.17 -11.47 -0.24
CA GLN A 81 7.20 -11.57 0.80
C GLN A 81 6.69 -11.09 2.17
N MET A 82 5.99 -9.96 2.23
CA MET A 82 5.45 -9.42 3.49
C MET A 82 4.39 -10.33 4.12
N ILE A 83 3.57 -11.01 3.31
CA ILE A 83 2.52 -11.91 3.79
C ILE A 83 3.08 -13.18 4.46
N GLU A 84 4.24 -13.63 4.00
CA GLU A 84 4.98 -14.78 4.56
C GLU A 84 5.77 -14.43 5.85
N MET A 85 5.91 -13.14 6.19
CA MET A 85 6.82 -12.62 7.23
C MET A 85 6.13 -12.17 8.54
N HIS A 86 4.83 -12.44 8.71
CA HIS A 86 3.96 -11.65 9.60
C HIS A 86 4.04 -11.95 11.12
N GLU A 87 4.18 -10.89 11.94
CA GLU A 87 3.45 -10.80 13.22
C GLU A 87 3.00 -9.37 13.61
N MET A 88 1.79 -9.25 14.19
CA MET A 88 1.15 -8.03 14.79
C MET A 88 0.83 -6.86 13.80
N VAL A 89 0.11 -5.74 14.06
CA VAL A 89 -0.95 -5.25 15.02
C VAL A 89 -2.10 -4.64 14.14
N PRO A 90 -3.39 -4.55 14.56
CA PRO A 90 -4.49 -4.14 13.67
C PRO A 90 -5.03 -2.69 13.84
N SER A 91 -5.62 -2.16 12.76
CA SER A 91 -6.48 -0.97 12.71
C SER A 91 -7.94 -1.32 12.34
N LYS A 92 -8.93 -0.46 12.67
CA LYS A 92 -10.37 -0.76 12.49
C LYS A 92 -11.07 0.12 11.44
N GLY A 93 -11.51 -0.52 10.35
CA GLY A 93 -12.82 -0.29 9.72
C GLY A 93 -13.19 1.08 9.11
N ILE A 94 -12.53 1.50 8.02
CA ILE A 94 -12.99 2.61 7.13
C ILE A 94 -13.07 2.19 5.64
N SER A 95 -12.51 1.02 5.28
CA SER A 95 -12.10 0.66 3.91
C SER A 95 -13.19 0.66 2.82
N LEU A 96 -14.37 0.06 3.01
CA LEU A 96 -15.28 -0.20 1.88
C LEU A 96 -15.71 1.07 1.15
N ALA A 97 -16.04 2.14 1.89
CA ALA A 97 -16.39 3.42 1.29
C ALA A 97 -15.19 4.02 0.54
N ALA A 98 -14.01 4.02 1.16
CA ALA A 98 -12.79 4.57 0.57
C ALA A 98 -12.36 3.83 -0.72
N ALA A 99 -12.52 2.50 -0.79
CA ALA A 99 -12.32 1.71 -2.01
C ALA A 99 -13.30 2.08 -3.14
N ILE A 100 -14.57 2.36 -2.82
CA ILE A 100 -15.56 2.82 -3.79
C ILE A 100 -15.17 4.21 -4.31
N MET A 101 -14.71 5.13 -3.45
CA MET A 101 -14.23 6.45 -3.88
C MET A 101 -13.02 6.32 -4.83
N SER A 102 -12.04 5.47 -4.47
CA SER A 102 -10.86 5.14 -5.27
C SER A 102 -11.20 4.69 -6.68
N PHE A 103 -12.05 3.67 -6.78
CA PHE A 103 -12.50 3.14 -8.06
C PHE A 103 -13.26 4.20 -8.88
N SER A 104 -14.04 5.04 -8.21
CA SER A 104 -14.87 6.07 -8.85
C SER A 104 -14.05 7.19 -9.48
N TYR A 105 -13.10 7.83 -8.76
CA TYR A 105 -12.31 8.90 -9.36
C TYR A 105 -11.33 8.39 -10.42
N SER A 106 -10.76 7.20 -10.26
CA SER A 106 -9.95 6.56 -11.31
C SER A 106 -10.78 6.27 -12.57
N THR A 107 -11.99 5.74 -12.41
CA THR A 107 -12.90 5.50 -13.53
C THR A 107 -13.30 6.81 -14.23
N ILE A 108 -13.60 7.86 -13.48
CA ILE A 108 -13.89 9.19 -14.05
C ILE A 108 -12.69 9.70 -14.85
N ALA A 109 -11.46 9.60 -14.32
CA ALA A 109 -10.25 10.10 -14.98
C ALA A 109 -10.04 9.47 -16.37
N TRP A 110 -10.07 8.13 -16.50
CA TRP A 110 -9.85 7.50 -17.80
C TRP A 110 -11.05 7.61 -18.75
N VAL A 111 -12.29 7.52 -18.26
CA VAL A 111 -13.51 7.65 -19.09
C VAL A 111 -13.66 9.07 -19.61
N ALA A 112 -13.39 10.10 -18.79
CA ALA A 112 -13.44 11.49 -19.21
C ALA A 112 -12.34 11.79 -20.24
N SER A 113 -11.13 11.25 -20.06
CA SER A 113 -10.04 11.38 -21.03
C SER A 113 -10.42 10.73 -22.38
N ALA A 114 -10.90 9.48 -22.36
CA ALA A 114 -11.38 8.78 -23.55
C ALA A 114 -12.49 9.55 -24.29
N ARG A 115 -13.43 10.17 -23.56
CA ARG A 115 -14.53 10.97 -24.14
C ARG A 115 -14.09 12.35 -24.61
N ARG A 116 -13.03 12.93 -24.04
CA ARG A 116 -12.45 14.20 -24.51
C ARG A 116 -11.73 14.00 -25.85
N GLY A 117 -11.16 12.81 -26.07
CA GLY A 117 -10.51 12.42 -27.31
C GLY A 117 -9.14 13.09 -27.51
N PHE A 118 -8.37 12.56 -28.47
CA PHE A 118 -7.04 13.07 -28.82
C PHE A 118 -7.09 14.58 -29.08
N GLN A 119 -6.31 15.35 -28.32
CA GLN A 119 -6.23 16.80 -28.53
C GLN A 119 -5.53 17.09 -29.87
N PRO A 120 -5.98 18.13 -30.61
CA PRO A 120 -5.23 18.59 -31.79
C PRO A 120 -3.81 18.97 -31.38
N GLU A 121 -2.83 18.58 -32.21
CA GLU A 121 -1.39 18.75 -31.95
C GLU A 121 -0.83 17.99 -30.72
N VAL A 122 -1.39 16.83 -30.36
CA VAL A 122 -0.78 15.94 -29.35
C VAL A 122 0.65 15.53 -29.75
N SER A 123 1.62 15.88 -28.91
CA SER A 123 3.03 15.51 -29.07
C SER A 123 3.47 14.56 -27.97
N TYR A 124 4.20 13.51 -28.36
CA TYR A 124 4.80 12.52 -27.48
C TYR A 124 6.33 12.70 -27.35
N ALA A 125 6.86 13.84 -27.80
CA ALA A 125 8.26 14.20 -27.60
C ALA A 125 8.53 14.50 -26.11
N PRO A 126 9.70 14.10 -25.55
CA PRO A 126 10.01 14.24 -24.11
C PRO A 126 9.75 15.64 -23.57
N SER A 127 9.14 15.72 -22.37
CA SER A 127 8.71 16.98 -21.75
C SER A 127 9.85 18.00 -21.63
N ALA A 128 11.01 17.65 -21.07
CA ALA A 128 12.18 18.53 -21.07
C ALA A 128 12.92 18.59 -22.42
N SER A 129 13.24 19.81 -22.82
CA SER A 129 14.11 20.14 -23.95
C SER A 129 15.60 19.92 -23.65
N THR A 130 16.02 19.93 -22.39
CA THR A 130 17.43 19.79 -21.99
C THR A 130 17.77 18.36 -21.56
N SER A 131 19.01 17.92 -21.80
CA SER A 131 19.49 16.61 -21.35
C SER A 131 19.44 16.46 -19.83
N THR A 132 19.81 17.51 -19.09
CA THR A 132 19.74 17.53 -17.62
C THR A 132 18.29 17.44 -17.12
N GLY A 133 17.36 18.18 -17.74
CA GLY A 133 15.93 18.11 -17.39
C GLY A 133 15.36 16.70 -17.60
N ARG A 134 15.67 16.05 -18.72
CA ARG A 134 15.23 14.67 -19.00
C ARG A 134 15.71 13.66 -17.96
N VAL A 135 16.92 13.83 -17.41
CA VAL A 135 17.42 12.95 -16.33
C VAL A 135 16.64 13.17 -15.04
N PHE A 136 16.41 14.41 -14.62
CA PHE A 136 15.62 14.69 -13.42
C PHE A 136 14.16 14.24 -13.54
N GLN A 137 13.54 14.45 -14.71
CA GLN A 137 12.18 13.99 -15.00
C GLN A 137 12.06 12.47 -14.98
N PHE A 138 13.03 11.75 -15.56
CA PHE A 138 13.08 10.29 -15.48
C PHE A 138 13.11 9.78 -14.03
N PHE A 139 13.95 10.37 -13.17
CA PHE A 139 13.98 9.99 -11.75
C PHE A 139 12.74 10.44 -10.96
N SER A 140 12.15 11.60 -11.28
CA SER A 140 10.88 12.03 -10.69
C SER A 140 9.78 11.03 -11.01
N ALA A 141 9.64 10.65 -12.28
CA ALA A 141 8.62 9.72 -12.75
C ALA A 141 8.77 8.30 -12.19
N LEU A 142 10.01 7.84 -11.97
CA LEU A 142 10.27 6.61 -11.19
C LEU A 142 9.74 6.75 -9.75
N GLY A 143 9.90 7.92 -9.14
CA GLY A 143 9.30 8.27 -7.85
C GLY A 143 7.77 8.30 -7.90
N ASP A 144 7.17 8.95 -8.90
CA ASP A 144 5.71 9.06 -9.07
C ASP A 144 5.06 7.67 -9.22
N VAL A 145 5.66 6.80 -10.04
CA VAL A 145 5.22 5.40 -10.15
C VAL A 145 5.46 4.64 -8.84
N ALA A 146 6.63 4.81 -8.20
CA ALA A 146 6.92 4.16 -6.92
C ALA A 146 5.91 4.54 -5.82
N PHE A 147 5.51 5.82 -5.76
CA PHE A 147 4.47 6.33 -4.87
C PHE A 147 3.09 5.74 -5.23
N ALA A 148 2.72 5.76 -6.50
CA ALA A 148 1.40 5.26 -6.93
C ALA A 148 1.18 3.79 -6.56
N PHE A 149 2.24 2.96 -6.59
CA PHE A 149 2.16 1.54 -6.19
C PHE A 149 2.40 1.28 -4.68
N ALA A 150 2.65 2.30 -3.86
CA ALA A 150 3.02 2.15 -2.45
C ALA A 150 1.84 1.88 -1.50
N GLY A 151 1.26 0.68 -1.56
CA GLY A 151 0.21 0.24 -0.62
C GLY A 151 0.64 -0.80 0.42
N HIS A 152 1.90 -1.25 0.40
CA HIS A 152 2.35 -2.41 1.18
C HIS A 152 2.36 -2.22 2.68
N ASN A 153 2.54 -0.98 3.15
CA ASN A 153 2.77 -0.68 4.56
C ASN A 153 1.62 -1.15 5.47
N VAL A 154 0.39 -1.24 4.96
CA VAL A 154 -0.79 -1.69 5.71
C VAL A 154 -1.09 -3.19 5.57
N VAL A 155 -0.34 -3.92 4.73
CA VAL A 155 -0.60 -5.35 4.45
C VAL A 155 -0.53 -6.17 5.71
N LEU A 156 0.44 -5.87 6.57
CA LEU A 156 0.60 -6.53 7.86
C LEU A 156 -0.59 -6.20 8.79
N GLU A 157 -1.02 -4.94 8.86
CA GLU A 157 -2.20 -4.54 9.65
C GLU A 157 -3.47 -5.27 9.19
N ILE A 158 -3.68 -5.36 7.88
CA ILE A 158 -4.82 -6.05 7.27
C ILE A 158 -4.76 -7.55 7.61
N GLN A 159 -3.60 -8.18 7.45
CA GLN A 159 -3.39 -9.60 7.77
C GLN A 159 -3.60 -9.91 9.25
N ALA A 160 -3.26 -8.97 10.14
CA ALA A 160 -3.51 -9.08 11.57
C ALA A 160 -5.02 -9.15 11.92
N THR A 161 -5.92 -8.63 11.07
CA THR A 161 -7.38 -8.74 11.28
C THR A 161 -7.98 -10.09 10.90
N ILE A 162 -7.24 -10.93 10.17
CA ILE A 162 -7.69 -12.23 9.66
C ILE A 162 -7.36 -13.31 10.70
N PRO A 163 -8.30 -14.22 11.05
CA PRO A 163 -8.02 -15.31 11.97
C PRO A 163 -6.92 -16.21 11.41
N SER A 164 -5.96 -16.54 12.28
CA SER A 164 -4.87 -17.46 11.98
C SER A 164 -4.84 -18.53 13.07
N THR A 165 -4.67 -19.77 12.66
CA THR A 165 -4.52 -20.95 13.52
C THR A 165 -3.39 -21.82 12.94
N PRO A 166 -2.73 -22.69 13.73
CA PRO A 166 -1.71 -23.59 13.22
C PRO A 166 -2.19 -24.43 12.01
N GLU A 167 -3.45 -24.87 12.01
CA GLU A 167 -4.04 -25.67 10.93
C GLU A 167 -4.52 -24.81 9.74
N LYS A 168 -4.89 -23.55 9.99
CA LYS A 168 -5.38 -22.60 8.97
C LYS A 168 -4.68 -21.24 9.11
N PRO A 169 -3.51 -21.05 8.47
CA PRO A 169 -2.76 -19.80 8.55
C PRO A 169 -3.42 -18.68 7.72
N SER A 170 -3.42 -17.46 8.26
CA SER A 170 -4.04 -16.27 7.63
C SER A 170 -3.45 -15.90 6.27
N LYS A 171 -2.22 -16.34 5.96
CA LYS A 171 -1.54 -16.07 4.68
C LYS A 171 -2.33 -16.53 3.44
N LYS A 172 -3.05 -17.65 3.52
CA LYS A 172 -3.88 -18.17 2.40
C LYS A 172 -5.05 -17.22 2.04
N PRO A 173 -5.97 -16.87 2.97
CA PRO A 173 -7.02 -15.90 2.69
C PRO A 173 -6.49 -14.47 2.46
N MET A 174 -5.37 -14.09 3.07
CA MET A 174 -4.71 -12.81 2.81
C MET A 174 -4.24 -12.71 1.36
N TRP A 175 -3.49 -13.69 0.86
CA TRP A 175 -3.00 -13.72 -0.51
C TRP A 175 -4.14 -13.72 -1.54
N LYS A 176 -5.23 -14.45 -1.28
CA LYS A 176 -6.43 -14.40 -2.13
C LYS A 176 -7.02 -12.99 -2.20
N GLY A 177 -7.10 -12.27 -1.07
CA GLY A 177 -7.56 -10.89 -1.02
C GLY A 177 -6.65 -9.95 -1.81
N VAL A 178 -5.34 -10.09 -1.61
CA VAL A 178 -4.30 -9.31 -2.29
C VAL A 178 -4.32 -9.51 -3.80
N LEU A 179 -4.33 -10.75 -4.31
CA LEU A 179 -4.41 -11.01 -5.76
C LEU A 179 -5.62 -10.34 -6.41
N ILE A 180 -6.79 -10.41 -5.78
CA ILE A 180 -8.02 -9.78 -6.30
C ILE A 180 -7.91 -8.26 -6.26
N ALA A 181 -7.40 -7.69 -5.17
CA ALA A 181 -7.12 -6.25 -5.09
C ALA A 181 -6.15 -5.80 -6.19
N TYR A 182 -5.14 -6.60 -6.48
CA TYR A 182 -4.09 -6.31 -7.44
C TYR A 182 -4.58 -6.24 -8.90
N ILE A 183 -5.56 -7.09 -9.24
CA ILE A 183 -6.26 -7.04 -10.53
C ILE A 183 -7.11 -5.75 -10.61
N VAL A 184 -7.79 -5.35 -9.52
CA VAL A 184 -8.55 -4.10 -9.47
C VAL A 184 -7.63 -2.87 -9.59
N VAL A 185 -6.48 -2.87 -8.93
CA VAL A 185 -5.45 -1.82 -9.07
C VAL A 185 -5.00 -1.72 -10.53
N ALA A 186 -4.67 -2.83 -11.20
CA ALA A 186 -4.29 -2.83 -12.62
C ALA A 186 -5.39 -2.23 -13.53
N MET A 187 -6.65 -2.61 -13.30
CA MET A 187 -7.82 -2.07 -14.02
C MET A 187 -8.07 -0.57 -13.75
N CYS A 188 -7.60 -0.03 -12.62
CA CYS A 188 -7.65 1.40 -12.35
C CYS A 188 -6.45 2.14 -12.97
N TYR A 189 -5.26 1.55 -12.88
CA TYR A 189 -3.99 2.24 -13.12
C TYR A 189 -3.63 2.27 -14.61
N ILE A 190 -3.74 1.12 -15.29
CA ILE A 190 -3.36 1.00 -16.69
C ILE A 190 -4.26 1.88 -17.57
N PRO A 191 -5.61 1.88 -17.45
CA PRO A 191 -6.44 2.77 -18.25
C PRO A 191 -6.20 4.25 -17.96
N VAL A 192 -6.02 4.67 -16.70
CA VAL A 192 -5.73 6.08 -16.38
C VAL A 192 -4.41 6.50 -17.02
N ALA A 193 -3.32 5.76 -16.78
CA ALA A 193 -1.99 6.08 -17.30
C ALA A 193 -1.96 6.12 -18.83
N PHE A 194 -2.46 5.07 -19.50
CA PHE A 194 -2.36 4.92 -20.95
C PHE A 194 -3.36 5.81 -21.69
N VAL A 195 -4.64 5.88 -21.27
CA VAL A 195 -5.64 6.73 -21.93
C VAL A 195 -5.36 8.20 -21.65
N GLY A 196 -4.96 8.55 -20.42
CA GLY A 196 -4.58 9.92 -20.07
C GLY A 196 -3.41 10.41 -20.90
N TYR A 197 -2.32 9.65 -20.96
CA TYR A 197 -1.16 10.01 -21.77
C TYR A 197 -1.46 10.01 -23.28
N ALA A 198 -2.27 9.08 -23.79
CA ALA A 198 -2.75 9.11 -25.18
C ALA A 198 -3.58 10.35 -25.51
N THR A 199 -4.38 10.84 -24.55
CA THR A 199 -5.28 11.99 -24.76
C THR A 199 -4.51 13.31 -24.78
N PHE A 200 -3.56 13.49 -23.86
CA PHE A 200 -2.91 14.78 -23.57
C PHE A 200 -1.43 14.85 -23.97
N GLY A 201 -0.75 13.72 -24.19
CA GLY A 201 0.67 13.65 -24.52
C GLY A 201 1.55 14.37 -23.50
N ARG A 202 2.51 15.15 -23.99
CA ARG A 202 3.42 15.99 -23.18
C ARG A 202 2.77 17.18 -22.43
N ASN A 203 1.48 17.45 -22.67
CA ASN A 203 0.75 18.59 -22.10
C ASN A 203 -0.17 18.16 -20.94
N VAL A 204 0.04 16.96 -20.41
CA VAL A 204 -0.67 16.48 -19.22
C VAL A 204 -0.09 17.15 -17.97
N GLU A 205 -0.95 17.46 -17.02
CA GLU A 205 -0.60 18.09 -15.73
C GLU A 205 -0.31 17.01 -14.68
N ASP A 206 0.44 17.36 -13.62
CA ASP A 206 0.72 16.51 -12.43
C ASP A 206 -0.52 15.79 -11.88
N ASN A 207 -1.70 16.38 -12.06
CA ASN A 207 -3.00 15.77 -11.79
C ASN A 207 -3.88 15.87 -13.03
N ILE A 208 -4.18 14.74 -13.65
CA ILE A 208 -5.01 14.67 -14.87
C ILE A 208 -6.39 15.32 -14.75
N LEU A 209 -6.95 15.46 -13.54
CA LEU A 209 -8.22 16.16 -13.35
C LEU A 209 -8.14 17.66 -13.69
N ILE A 210 -6.93 18.25 -13.70
CA ILE A 210 -6.67 19.62 -14.15
C ILE A 210 -6.69 19.66 -15.69
N SER A 211 -5.95 18.75 -16.36
CA SER A 211 -5.95 18.61 -17.83
C SER A 211 -7.34 18.33 -18.42
N LEU A 212 -8.28 17.79 -17.63
CA LEU A 212 -9.64 17.54 -18.11
C LEU A 212 -10.41 18.82 -18.46
N GLU A 213 -10.18 19.96 -17.80
CA GLU A 213 -10.80 21.31 -17.94
C GLU A 213 -12.35 21.41 -17.95
N LYS A 214 -13.06 20.55 -18.70
CA LYS A 214 -14.52 20.51 -18.86
C LYS A 214 -15.01 19.04 -18.94
N PRO A 215 -16.25 18.75 -18.49
CA PRO A 215 -17.18 19.65 -17.82
C PRO A 215 -16.87 19.80 -16.32
N ALA A 216 -16.97 21.04 -15.81
CA ALA A 216 -16.54 21.37 -14.46
C ALA A 216 -17.25 20.57 -13.33
N TRP A 217 -18.52 20.19 -13.52
CA TRP A 217 -19.26 19.40 -12.52
C TRP A 217 -18.64 18.00 -12.31
N LEU A 218 -18.09 17.39 -13.37
CA LEU A 218 -17.50 16.04 -13.32
C LEU A 218 -16.13 16.09 -12.62
N ILE A 219 -15.36 17.14 -12.90
CA ILE A 219 -14.08 17.43 -12.24
C ILE A 219 -14.32 17.72 -10.74
N ALA A 220 -15.34 18.51 -10.41
CA ALA A 220 -15.74 18.77 -9.02
C ALA A 220 -16.16 17.49 -8.28
N ALA A 221 -16.93 16.61 -8.92
CA ALA A 221 -17.31 15.30 -8.36
C ALA A 221 -16.09 14.40 -8.12
N ALA A 222 -15.17 14.31 -9.09
CA ALA A 222 -13.93 13.55 -8.94
C ALA A 222 -13.05 14.09 -7.80
N ASN A 223 -12.87 15.42 -7.71
CA ASN A 223 -12.13 16.05 -6.62
C ASN A 223 -12.79 15.83 -5.25
N LEU A 224 -14.12 15.85 -5.15
CA LEU A 224 -14.84 15.51 -3.92
C LEU A 224 -14.56 14.05 -3.51
N PHE A 225 -14.53 13.13 -4.46
CA PHE A 225 -14.22 11.72 -4.21
C PHE A 225 -12.76 11.53 -3.73
N VAL A 226 -11.81 12.27 -4.32
CA VAL A 226 -10.41 12.30 -3.85
C VAL A 226 -10.32 12.84 -2.42
N VAL A 227 -11.01 13.93 -2.08
CA VAL A 227 -11.02 14.49 -0.72
C VAL A 227 -11.56 13.48 0.30
N ILE A 228 -12.71 12.86 0.03
CA ILE A 228 -13.31 11.84 0.91
C ILE A 228 -12.37 10.64 1.09
N HIS A 229 -11.76 10.18 0.00
CA HIS A 229 -10.77 9.11 0.03
C HIS A 229 -9.56 9.48 0.90
N VAL A 230 -8.94 10.64 0.65
CA VAL A 230 -7.71 11.08 1.36
C VAL A 230 -7.97 11.25 2.86
N ILE A 231 -9.14 11.75 3.27
CA ILE A 231 -9.52 11.81 4.69
C ILE A 231 -9.56 10.41 5.32
N GLY A 232 -10.16 9.42 4.63
CA GLY A 232 -10.21 8.04 5.10
C GLY A 232 -8.82 7.39 5.17
N SER A 233 -8.03 7.52 4.10
CA SER A 233 -6.67 6.97 4.01
C SER A 233 -5.72 7.61 5.02
N TYR A 234 -5.85 8.91 5.32
CA TYR A 234 -5.07 9.58 6.37
C TYR A 234 -5.26 8.90 7.74
N GLN A 235 -6.48 8.51 8.11
CA GLN A 235 -6.70 7.80 9.38
C GLN A 235 -5.99 6.44 9.42
N VAL A 236 -5.94 5.72 8.30
CA VAL A 236 -5.26 4.42 8.21
C VAL A 236 -3.74 4.60 8.31
N PHE A 237 -3.15 5.52 7.54
CA PHE A 237 -1.70 5.69 7.49
C PHE A 237 -1.10 6.50 8.67
N ALA A 238 -1.84 7.44 9.25
CA ALA A 238 -1.30 8.33 10.29
C ALA A 238 -1.36 7.72 11.70
N MET A 239 -2.36 6.90 12.02
CA MET A 239 -2.52 6.32 13.36
C MET A 239 -1.33 5.44 13.79
N PRO A 240 -0.82 4.50 12.98
CA PRO A 240 0.37 3.70 13.36
C PRO A 240 1.62 4.56 13.57
N VAL A 241 1.77 5.64 12.78
CA VAL A 241 2.89 6.58 12.92
C VAL A 241 2.78 7.38 14.22
N PHE A 242 1.58 7.85 14.57
CA PHE A 242 1.35 8.53 15.84
C PHE A 242 1.57 7.60 17.04
N ASP A 243 1.05 6.37 17.00
CA ASP A 243 1.24 5.36 18.04
C ASP A 243 2.73 5.02 18.25
N MET A 244 3.50 4.91 17.16
CA MET A 244 4.95 4.67 17.22
C MET A 244 5.72 5.88 17.80
N VAL A 245 5.39 7.10 17.37
CA VAL A 245 6.02 8.33 17.86
C VAL A 245 5.68 8.57 19.33
N GLU A 246 4.43 8.38 19.73
CA GLU A 246 4.00 8.48 21.13
C GLU A 246 4.66 7.40 22.00
N SER A 247 4.71 6.14 21.52
CA SER A 247 5.42 5.06 22.20
C SER A 247 6.90 5.38 22.43
N CYS A 248 7.60 5.94 21.45
CA CYS A 248 8.99 6.38 21.61
C CYS A 248 9.12 7.57 22.58
N LEU A 249 8.28 8.60 22.45
CA LEU A 249 8.32 9.78 23.31
C LEU A 249 8.03 9.44 24.78
N VAL A 250 7.02 8.61 25.04
CA VAL A 250 6.61 8.22 26.40
C VAL A 250 7.56 7.17 26.98
N ARG A 251 7.85 6.08 26.27
CA ARG A 251 8.61 4.93 26.85
C ARG A 251 10.13 5.07 26.77
N LYS A 252 10.69 5.78 25.79
CA LYS A 252 12.15 5.97 25.67
C LYS A 252 12.63 7.34 26.11
N MET A 253 11.80 8.38 25.94
CA MET A 253 12.21 9.77 26.20
C MET A 253 11.48 10.43 27.38
N ASN A 254 10.64 9.70 28.12
CA ASN A 254 9.91 10.16 29.32
C ASN A 254 9.10 11.47 29.14
N PHE A 255 8.62 11.76 27.93
CA PHE A 255 7.72 12.88 27.69
C PHE A 255 6.28 12.54 28.12
N LYS A 256 5.53 13.57 28.55
CA LYS A 256 4.09 13.44 28.77
C LYS A 256 3.36 13.28 27.43
N PRO A 257 2.35 12.38 27.32
CA PRO A 257 1.59 12.19 26.10
C PRO A 257 0.97 13.52 25.63
N THR A 258 1.15 13.86 24.35
CA THR A 258 0.68 15.13 23.77
C THR A 258 0.15 14.92 22.35
N ARG A 259 -1.06 15.42 22.11
CA ARG A 259 -1.80 15.24 20.84
C ARG A 259 -1.25 16.12 19.71
N ARG A 260 -0.21 15.66 19.01
CA ARG A 260 0.48 16.38 17.91
C ARG A 260 -0.22 16.24 16.55
N LEU A 261 -1.47 16.70 16.44
CA LEU A 261 -2.20 16.69 15.16
C LEU A 261 -1.91 17.94 14.30
N SER A 262 -1.71 19.11 14.94
CA SER A 262 -1.68 20.43 14.29
C SER A 262 -0.50 20.66 13.34
N LEU A 263 0.67 20.07 13.64
CA LEU A 263 1.91 20.31 12.88
C LEU A 263 1.86 19.70 11.47
N THR A 264 1.27 18.50 11.35
CA THR A 264 1.16 17.79 10.06
C THR A 264 0.21 18.51 9.10
N MET A 265 -0.89 19.06 9.62
CA MET A 265 -1.86 19.84 8.85
C MET A 265 -1.27 21.19 8.39
N PHE A 266 -0.49 21.85 9.23
CA PHE A 266 0.23 23.08 8.86
C PHE A 266 1.25 22.83 7.73
N LEU A 267 2.10 21.80 7.86
CA LEU A 267 3.07 21.41 6.83
C LEU A 267 2.38 21.08 5.49
N GLY A 268 1.28 20.33 5.51
CA GLY A 268 0.52 19.98 4.31
C GLY A 268 -0.05 21.20 3.56
N MET A 269 -0.46 22.26 4.27
CA MET A 269 -0.95 23.50 3.65
C MET A 269 0.19 24.35 3.05
N THR A 270 1.44 24.13 3.45
CA THR A 270 2.60 24.93 2.98
C THR A 270 3.31 24.37 1.74
N LEU A 271 2.92 23.19 1.23
CA LEU A 271 3.59 22.51 0.10
C LEU A 271 2.64 22.29 -1.09
N PRO A 272 2.38 23.31 -1.93
CA PRO A 272 1.36 23.28 -2.98
C PRO A 272 1.80 22.61 -4.30
N PHE A 273 2.82 21.75 -4.28
CA PHE A 273 3.38 21.11 -5.49
C PHE A 273 3.13 19.60 -5.49
N PHE A 274 2.15 19.14 -6.29
CA PHE A 274 1.66 17.76 -6.26
C PHE A 274 2.67 16.76 -6.82
N GLY A 275 3.08 16.86 -8.08
CA GLY A 275 4.00 15.91 -8.73
C GLY A 275 5.37 15.89 -8.07
N GLY A 276 5.98 17.06 -7.85
CA GLY A 276 7.28 17.15 -7.18
C GLY A 276 7.32 16.52 -5.78
N LEU A 277 6.19 16.55 -5.04
CA LEU A 277 6.08 15.91 -3.72
C LEU A 277 5.85 14.39 -3.84
N LEU A 278 5.05 13.94 -4.81
CA LEU A 278 4.83 12.52 -5.12
C LEU A 278 6.15 11.84 -5.53
N GLY A 279 6.87 12.41 -6.50
CA GLY A 279 8.16 11.92 -6.98
C GLY A 279 9.20 11.85 -5.87
N PHE A 280 9.31 12.91 -5.04
CA PHE A 280 10.23 12.93 -3.91
C PHE A 280 9.88 11.87 -2.85
N LEU A 281 8.64 11.83 -2.36
CA LEU A 281 8.25 10.87 -1.32
C LEU A 281 8.29 9.42 -1.84
N GLY A 282 7.91 9.20 -3.10
CA GLY A 282 8.01 7.93 -3.79
C GLY A 282 9.45 7.41 -3.87
N GLY A 283 10.37 8.25 -4.33
CA GLY A 283 11.79 7.89 -4.47
C GLY A 283 12.57 7.81 -3.15
N PHE A 284 12.33 8.72 -2.21
CA PHE A 284 13.10 8.81 -0.95
C PHE A 284 12.52 7.96 0.19
N ALA A 285 11.19 7.93 0.36
CA ALA A 285 10.56 7.24 1.48
C ALA A 285 10.02 5.86 1.08
N PHE A 286 9.21 5.79 0.02
CA PHE A 286 8.51 4.55 -0.33
C PHE A 286 9.43 3.52 -1.01
N ALA A 287 10.21 3.89 -2.04
CA ALA A 287 11.04 2.93 -2.75
C ALA A 287 12.05 2.17 -1.84
N PRO A 288 12.74 2.81 -0.88
CA PRO A 288 13.61 2.08 0.04
C PRO A 288 12.84 1.18 1.01
N THR A 289 11.75 1.67 1.61
CA THR A 289 10.97 0.92 2.60
C THR A 289 10.19 -0.25 2.00
N THR A 290 9.70 -0.08 0.78
CA THR A 290 8.75 -0.98 0.12
C THR A 290 9.41 -1.97 -0.84
N TYR A 291 10.48 -1.55 -1.53
CA TYR A 291 11.17 -2.39 -2.51
C TYR A 291 12.52 -2.85 -1.97
N TYR A 292 13.42 -1.92 -1.62
CA TYR A 292 14.81 -2.30 -1.30
C TYR A 292 14.91 -3.12 -0.02
N ILE A 293 14.28 -2.68 1.08
CA ILE A 293 14.32 -3.41 2.36
C ILE A 293 13.69 -4.80 2.22
N CYS A 294 12.51 -4.93 1.59
CA CYS A 294 11.85 -6.23 1.40
C CYS A 294 12.67 -7.20 0.54
N ILE A 295 13.25 -6.72 -0.57
CA ILE A 295 14.08 -7.54 -1.46
C ILE A 295 15.39 -7.97 -0.78
N ILE A 296 16.09 -7.04 -0.11
CA ILE A 296 17.34 -7.33 0.61
C ILE A 296 17.09 -8.31 1.76
N LEU A 297 16.05 -8.07 2.57
CA LEU A 297 15.68 -8.94 3.68
C LEU A 297 15.29 -10.34 3.21
N GLY A 298 14.51 -10.43 2.12
CA GLY A 298 14.16 -11.72 1.52
C GLY A 298 15.37 -12.48 0.95
N PHE A 299 16.32 -11.79 0.32
CA PHE A 299 17.55 -12.39 -0.17
C PHE A 299 18.46 -12.86 0.97
N LEU A 300 18.60 -12.06 2.03
CA LEU A 300 19.30 -12.46 3.26
C LEU A 300 18.66 -13.69 3.90
N LEU A 301 17.33 -13.73 4.02
CA LEU A 301 16.61 -14.89 4.55
C LEU A 301 16.77 -16.13 3.67
N MET A 302 16.81 -15.99 2.34
CA MET A 302 17.07 -17.12 1.43
C MET A 302 18.46 -17.73 1.64
N ILE A 303 19.46 -16.94 2.04
CA ILE A 303 20.81 -17.41 2.37
C ILE A 303 20.89 -17.96 3.80
N LEU A 304 20.24 -17.30 4.77
CA LEU A 304 20.36 -17.61 6.19
C LEU A 304 19.43 -18.75 6.65
N ALA A 305 18.24 -18.90 6.06
CA ALA A 305 17.30 -19.94 6.45
C ALA A 305 17.83 -21.38 6.22
N PRO A 306 18.52 -21.70 5.11
CA PRO A 306 19.19 -23.00 4.96
C PRO A 306 20.25 -23.25 6.03
N ILE A 307 21.01 -22.22 6.46
CA ILE A 307 22.03 -22.34 7.51
C ILE A 307 21.37 -22.61 8.87
N GLY A 308 20.27 -21.91 9.18
CA GLY A 308 19.48 -22.14 10.38
C GLY A 308 18.82 -23.52 10.42
N ALA A 309 18.25 -23.97 9.29
CA ALA A 309 17.65 -25.29 9.15
C ALA A 309 18.70 -26.41 9.25
N LEU A 310 19.88 -26.24 8.64
CA LEU A 310 21.00 -27.17 8.77
C LEU A 310 21.50 -27.24 10.22
N ARG A 311 21.57 -26.10 10.93
CA ARG A 311 21.91 -26.08 12.36
C ARG A 311 20.89 -26.85 13.20
N GLN A 312 19.59 -26.70 12.94
CA GLN A 312 18.57 -27.48 13.66
C GLN A 312 18.66 -28.96 13.33
N LEU A 313 18.81 -29.34 12.06
CA LEU A 313 19.06 -30.74 11.66
C LEU A 313 20.29 -31.36 12.35
N VAL A 314 21.36 -30.59 12.57
CA VAL A 314 22.54 -31.06 13.31
C VAL A 314 22.26 -31.20 14.80
N LEU A 315 21.47 -30.30 15.41
CA LEU A 315 21.08 -30.42 16.82
C LEU A 315 20.11 -31.58 17.04
N ASP A 316 19.07 -31.69 16.21
CA ASP A 316 18.13 -32.82 16.21
C ASP A 316 18.86 -34.16 16.01
N ALA A 317 19.88 -34.20 15.14
CA ALA A 317 20.71 -35.39 14.92
C ALA A 317 21.68 -35.71 16.07
N LEU A 318 21.96 -34.76 16.98
CA LEU A 318 22.77 -34.99 18.19
C LEU A 318 21.92 -35.50 19.36
N ASP A 319 20.65 -35.11 19.43
CA ASP A 319 19.66 -35.63 20.41
C ASP A 319 18.92 -36.90 19.91
N PHE A 320 19.32 -37.45 18.76
CA PHE A 320 18.69 -38.63 18.16
C PHE A 320 19.18 -39.94 18.80
N ASP A 321 18.65 -40.27 19.97
CA ASP A 321 18.80 -41.62 20.54
C ASP A 321 18.22 -42.66 19.57
N PHE A 322 19.09 -43.48 19.00
CA PHE A 322 18.69 -44.68 18.26
C PHE A 322 17.97 -45.63 19.22
N TYR A 323 16.74 -46.01 18.88
CA TYR A 323 15.88 -46.97 19.60
C TYR A 323 16.65 -47.98 20.48
N SER A 324 16.54 -47.81 21.79
CA SER A 324 16.94 -48.75 22.85
C SER A 324 15.73 -49.37 23.52
#